data_AF-A0A5A9P9M5-F1
#
_entry.id   AF-A0A5A9P9M5-F1
#
_cell.length_a   1.000
_cell.length_b   1.000
_cell.length_c   1.000
_cell.angle_alpha   90.00
_cell.angle_beta   90.00
_cell.angle_gamma   90.00
#
_symmetry.space_group_name_H-M   'P 1'
#
loop_
_entity.id
_entity.type
_entity.pdbx_description
1 polymer ?
#
loop_
_entity_poly.entity_id
_entity_poly.type
_entity_poly.pdbx_seq_one_letter_code
_entity_poly.pdbx_strand_id
1 'polypeptide(L)'
;MSRSTSLLQQMTIFITVVTGGGCAMMYYLMQKNFAKSQYYRLALEELNNNSTAMASLGAPPLKIHNIHLSDRHNRMDHNSAQLKIPVTGANTGGYLYTSSTRDNLMNSWHLQQVLLKLRDGETIEIFNKTESQE
;
A
#
# COMPACT_ATOMS: atom_id res chain seq x y z
N MET A 1 -7.89 -45.94 25.61
CA MET A 1 -8.16 -44.48 25.56
C MET A 1 -7.84 -43.89 24.17
N SER A 2 -8.43 -44.38 23.07
CA SER A 2 -8.05 -43.97 21.70
C SER A 2 -9.05 -43.06 20.97
N ARG A 3 -10.27 -42.87 21.51
CA ARG A 3 -11.35 -42.12 20.82
C ARG A 3 -11.23 -40.60 20.98
N SER A 4 -10.52 -40.12 22.00
CA SER A 4 -10.40 -38.68 22.29
C SER A 4 -9.35 -37.99 21.40
N THR A 5 -8.25 -38.67 21.10
CA THR A 5 -7.14 -38.12 20.29
C THR A 5 -7.50 -37.96 18.82
N SER A 6 -8.28 -38.89 18.25
CA SER A 6 -8.73 -38.81 16.84
C SER A 6 -9.69 -37.65 16.58
N LEU A 7 -10.57 -37.36 17.53
CA LEU A 7 -11.51 -36.24 17.45
C LEU A 7 -10.78 -34.90 17.60
N LEU A 8 -9.83 -34.81 18.53
CA LEU A 8 -8.94 -33.66 18.65
C LEU A 8 -8.15 -33.41 17.36
N GLN A 9 -7.58 -34.46 16.76
CA GLN A 9 -6.85 -34.34 15.50
C GLN A 9 -7.73 -33.81 14.35
N GLN A 10 -8.95 -34.32 14.20
CA GLN A 10 -9.89 -33.82 13.19
C GLN A 10 -10.27 -32.36 13.43
N MET A 11 -10.52 -31.96 14.67
CA MET A 11 -10.78 -30.57 15.02
C MET A 11 -9.57 -29.67 14.71
N THR A 12 -8.35 -30.11 15.04
CA THR A 12 -7.14 -29.36 14.72
C THR A 12 -6.98 -29.16 13.22
N ILE A 13 -7.22 -30.19 12.41
CA ILE A 13 -7.16 -30.08 10.94
C ILE A 13 -8.21 -29.09 10.46
N PHE A 14 -9.46 -29.20 10.92
CA PHE A 14 -10.54 -28.30 10.51
C PHE A 14 -10.25 -26.84 10.89
N ILE A 15 -9.85 -26.59 12.14
CA ILE A 15 -9.47 -25.25 12.61
C ILE A 15 -8.31 -24.70 11.78
N THR A 16 -7.28 -25.50 11.52
CA THR A 16 -6.11 -25.06 10.74
C THR A 16 -6.51 -24.64 9.33
N VAL A 17 -7.36 -25.43 8.65
CA VAL A 17 -7.84 -25.10 7.30
C VAL A 17 -8.72 -23.87 7.31
N VAL A 18 -9.67 -23.77 8.25
CA VAL A 18 -10.59 -22.64 8.35
C VAL A 18 -9.84 -21.35 8.70
N THR A 19 -8.95 -21.38 9.70
CA THR A 19 -8.15 -20.22 10.11
C THR A 19 -7.17 -19.84 9.01
N GLY A 20 -6.45 -20.80 8.42
CA GLY A 20 -5.50 -20.53 7.33
C GLY A 20 -6.18 -19.91 6.11
N GLY A 21 -7.32 -20.48 5.68
CA GLY A 21 -8.12 -19.94 4.58
C GLY A 21 -8.70 -18.56 4.89
N GLY A 22 -9.22 -18.35 6.10
CA GLY A 22 -9.75 -17.07 6.56
C GLY A 22 -8.68 -15.96 6.56
N CYS A 23 -7.49 -16.25 7.09
CA CYS A 23 -6.37 -15.30 7.09
C CYS A 23 -5.93 -14.94 5.67
N ALA A 24 -5.80 -15.92 4.77
CA ALA A 24 -5.44 -15.67 3.38
C ALA A 24 -6.48 -14.80 2.65
N MET A 25 -7.77 -15.09 2.86
CA MET A 25 -8.87 -14.31 2.30
C MET A 25 -8.85 -12.87 2.82
N MET A 26 -8.66 -12.67 4.13
CA MET A 26 -8.57 -11.35 4.74
C MET A 26 -7.38 -10.55 4.21
N TYR A 27 -6.21 -11.18 4.07
CA TYR A 27 -5.01 -10.58 3.48
C TYR A 27 -5.24 -10.14 2.02
N TYR A 28 -5.93 -10.96 1.24
CA TYR A 28 -6.31 -10.63 -0.14
C TYR A 28 -7.30 -9.45 -0.21
N LEU A 29 -8.35 -9.47 0.62
CA LEU A 29 -9.34 -8.40 0.67
C LEU A 29 -8.72 -7.07 1.11
N MET A 30 -7.82 -7.08 2.10
CA MET A 30 -7.09 -5.89 2.54
C MET A 30 -6.29 -5.29 1.38
N GLN A 31 -5.46 -6.08 0.69
CA GLN A 31 -4.71 -5.59 -0.47
C GLN A 31 -5.61 -4.98 -1.55
N LYS A 32 -6.73 -5.63 -1.86
CA LYS A 32 -7.69 -5.12 -2.85
C LYS A 32 -8.35 -3.81 -2.39
N ASN A 33 -8.63 -3.66 -1.10
CA ASN A 33 -9.16 -2.41 -0.54
C ASN A 33 -8.12 -1.29 -0.61
N PHE A 34 -6.84 -1.56 -0.31
CA PHE A 34 -5.76 -0.59 -0.47
C PHE A 34 -5.66 -0.09 -1.92
N ALA A 35 -5.65 -1.00 -2.89
CA ALA A 35 -5.59 -0.63 -4.31
C ALA A 35 -6.80 0.22 -4.77
N LYS A 36 -7.94 0.10 -4.09
CA LYS A 36 -9.16 0.88 -4.36
C LYS A 36 -9.25 2.19 -3.56
N SER A 37 -8.35 2.42 -2.63
CA SER A 37 -8.43 3.55 -1.70
C SER A 37 -8.18 4.87 -2.41
N GLN A 38 -8.86 5.94 -1.96
CA GLN A 38 -8.73 7.26 -2.57
C GLN A 38 -7.29 7.80 -2.49
N TYR A 39 -6.66 7.74 -1.31
CA TYR A 39 -5.28 8.18 -1.13
C TYR A 39 -4.28 7.41 -2.01
N TYR A 40 -4.53 6.12 -2.27
CA TYR A 40 -3.71 5.30 -3.15
C TYR A 40 -3.83 5.74 -4.61
N ARG A 41 -5.07 5.97 -5.07
CA ARG A 41 -5.33 6.43 -6.43
C ARG A 41 -4.76 7.83 -6.69
N LEU A 42 -4.98 8.77 -5.76
CA LEU A 42 -4.47 10.14 -5.86
C LEU A 42 -2.94 10.15 -5.95
N ALA A 43 -2.26 9.36 -5.12
CA ALA A 43 -0.79 9.29 -5.17
C ALA A 43 -0.26 8.74 -6.50
N LEU A 44 -0.95 7.76 -7.09
CA LEU A 44 -0.56 7.23 -8.41
C LEU A 44 -0.86 8.20 -9.54
N GLU A 45 -1.92 8.99 -9.42
CA GLU A 45 -2.26 10.03 -10.39
C GLU A 45 -1.20 11.13 -10.38
N GLU A 46 -0.79 11.62 -9.21
CA GLU A 46 0.32 12.58 -9.07
C GLU A 46 1.64 12.02 -9.61
N LEU A 47 1.95 10.74 -9.32
CA LEU A 47 3.12 10.06 -9.89
C LEU A 47 3.05 10.04 -11.43
N ASN A 48 1.89 9.71 -12.01
CA ASN A 48 1.72 9.62 -13.45
C ASN A 48 1.76 11.00 -14.14
N ASN A 49 1.29 12.04 -13.46
CA ASN A 49 1.34 13.42 -13.95
C ASN A 49 2.77 14.00 -13.90
N ASN A 50 3.65 13.46 -13.04
CA ASN A 50 5.04 13.88 -12.94
C ASN A 50 5.94 13.17 -13.96
N SER A 51 6.22 13.84 -15.07
CA SER A 51 7.05 13.33 -16.16
C SER A 51 8.49 12.99 -15.72
N THR A 52 9.04 13.72 -14.75
CA THR A 52 10.42 13.49 -14.24
C THR A 52 10.51 12.17 -13.48
N ALA A 53 9.55 11.91 -12.59
CA ALA A 53 9.46 10.66 -11.84
C ALA A 53 9.20 9.46 -12.77
N MET A 54 8.30 9.62 -13.74
CA MET A 54 7.99 8.58 -14.74
C MET A 54 9.17 8.26 -15.65
N ALA A 55 9.90 9.28 -16.11
CA ALA A 55 11.11 9.11 -16.91
C ALA A 55 12.22 8.39 -16.13
N SER A 56 12.39 8.74 -14.85
CA SER A 56 13.38 8.11 -13.98
C SER A 56 13.09 6.63 -13.73
N LEU A 57 11.81 6.26 -13.60
CA LEU A 57 11.40 4.86 -13.54
C LEU A 57 11.53 4.12 -14.89
N GLY A 58 11.54 4.86 -16.01
CA GLY A 58 11.42 4.29 -17.35
C GLY A 58 10.01 3.75 -17.63
N ALA A 59 8.98 4.45 -17.16
CA ALA A 59 7.58 4.14 -17.47
C ALA A 59 7.11 4.97 -18.67
N PRO A 60 6.24 4.43 -19.55
CA PRO A 60 5.41 3.22 -19.40
C PRO A 60 6.09 1.93 -19.94
N PRO A 61 5.83 0.73 -19.36
CA PRO A 61 4.77 0.35 -18.43
C PRO A 61 5.16 0.42 -16.94
N LEU A 62 4.31 1.04 -16.12
CA LEU A 62 4.45 1.04 -14.67
C LEU A 62 3.81 -0.23 -14.07
N LYS A 63 4.61 -1.08 -13.43
CA LYS A 63 4.15 -2.23 -12.65
C LYS A 63 4.04 -1.85 -11.19
N ILE A 64 2.81 -1.85 -10.68
CA ILE A 64 2.56 -1.62 -9.26
C ILE A 64 2.43 -2.97 -8.57
N HIS A 65 3.21 -3.16 -7.51
CA HIS A 65 3.24 -4.41 -6.77
C HIS A 65 2.38 -4.32 -5.51
N ASN A 66 2.09 -5.49 -4.94
CA ASN A 66 1.34 -5.60 -3.70
C ASN A 66 2.09 -4.95 -2.54
N ILE A 67 1.34 -4.19 -1.74
CA ILE A 67 1.86 -3.49 -0.57
C ILE A 67 2.14 -4.50 0.55
N HIS A 68 3.32 -4.38 1.17
CA HIS A 68 3.64 -5.17 2.36
C HIS A 68 2.87 -4.62 3.56
N LEU A 69 1.73 -5.26 3.87
CA LEU A 69 0.81 -4.82 4.93
C LEU A 69 1.46 -4.73 6.33
N SER A 70 2.54 -5.46 6.57
CA SER A 70 3.30 -5.45 7.83
C SER A 70 4.48 -4.47 7.85
N ASP A 71 4.69 -3.68 6.79
CA ASP A 71 5.77 -2.69 6.77
C ASP A 71 5.45 -1.55 7.76
N ARG A 72 6.44 -1.20 8.57
CA ARG A 72 6.39 -0.13 9.58
C ARG A 72 6.14 1.26 9.00
N HIS A 73 6.41 1.46 7.71
CA HIS A 73 6.09 2.71 7.01
C HIS A 73 4.64 2.76 6.51
N ASN A 74 3.90 1.64 6.61
CA ASN A 74 2.48 1.60 6.32
C ASN A 74 1.71 1.81 7.62
N ARG A 75 1.30 3.06 7.87
CA ARG A 75 0.56 3.43 9.07
C ARG A 75 -0.75 4.09 8.69
N MET A 76 -1.84 3.47 9.08
CA MET A 76 -3.18 3.93 8.76
C MET A 76 -3.91 4.19 10.07
N ASP A 77 -4.01 5.45 10.44
CA ASP A 77 -4.81 5.94 11.56
C ASP A 77 -6.12 6.53 11.04
N HIS A 78 -7.07 6.81 11.93
CA HIS A 78 -8.37 7.37 11.54
C HIS A 78 -8.24 8.74 10.83
N ASN A 79 -7.17 9.47 11.12
CA ASN A 79 -6.92 10.85 10.66
C ASN A 79 -5.75 10.96 9.67
N SER A 80 -4.86 9.96 9.60
CA SER A 80 -3.66 10.02 8.75
C SER A 80 -3.36 8.66 8.14
N ALA A 81 -2.87 8.66 6.91
CA ALA A 81 -2.56 7.48 6.12
C ALA A 81 -1.16 7.65 5.52
N GLN A 82 -0.24 6.78 5.91
CA GLN A 82 1.10 6.68 5.37
C GLN A 82 1.22 5.34 4.65
N LEU A 83 1.69 5.38 3.41
CA LEU A 83 1.78 4.20 2.57
C LEU A 83 3.08 4.16 1.79
N LYS A 84 3.61 2.96 1.66
CA LYS A 84 4.77 2.62 0.87
C LYS A 84 4.34 1.68 -0.24
N ILE A 85 4.21 2.23 -1.44
CA ILE A 85 3.75 1.52 -2.62
C ILE A 85 4.97 1.10 -3.45
N PRO A 86 5.23 -0.19 -3.64
CA PRO A 86 6.30 -0.64 -4.53
C PRO A 86 5.91 -0.43 -6.00
N VAL A 87 6.73 0.34 -6.72
CA VAL A 87 6.54 0.68 -8.13
C VAL A 87 7.75 0.24 -8.94
N THR A 88 7.55 -0.20 -10.17
CA THR A 88 8.65 -0.64 -11.04
C THR A 88 8.37 -0.24 -12.48
N GLY A 89 9.32 0.46 -13.11
CA GLY A 89 9.27 0.74 -14.55
C GLY A 89 10.21 -0.19 -15.33
N ALA A 90 10.50 0.16 -16.58
CA ALA A 90 11.37 -0.64 -17.44
C ALA A 90 12.86 -0.50 -17.07
N ASN A 91 13.27 0.66 -16.56
CA ASN A 91 14.67 0.95 -16.23
C ASN A 91 14.98 0.57 -14.77
N THR A 92 14.25 1.16 -13.82
CA THR A 92 14.51 0.97 -12.40
C THR A 92 13.21 0.80 -11.60
N GLY A 93 13.37 0.27 -10.39
CA GLY A 93 12.31 0.12 -9.42
C GLY A 93 12.43 1.12 -8.28
N GLY A 94 11.36 1.32 -7.54
CA GLY A 94 11.35 2.22 -6.40
C GLY A 94 10.19 1.97 -5.45
N TYR A 95 10.16 2.79 -4.41
CA TYR A 95 9.07 2.85 -3.45
C TYR A 95 8.50 4.26 -3.46
N LEU A 96 7.20 4.35 -3.70
CA LEU A 96 6.45 5.58 -3.55
C LEU A 96 5.99 5.67 -2.09
N TYR A 97 6.50 6.66 -1.37
CA TYR A 97 6.07 7.01 -0.03
C TYR A 97 5.03 8.10 -0.13
N THR A 98 3.87 7.86 0.48
CA THR A 98 2.73 8.76 0.43
C THR A 98 2.27 9.07 1.83
N SER A 99 1.92 10.33 2.07
CA SER A 99 1.29 10.79 3.30
C SER A 99 -0.01 11.49 2.93
N SER A 100 -1.10 11.08 3.57
CA SER A 100 -2.44 11.64 3.37
C SER A 100 -3.10 11.90 4.72
N THR A 101 -3.91 12.94 4.79
CA THR A 101 -4.72 13.27 5.96
C THR A 101 -6.19 13.24 5.60
N ARG A 102 -7.00 12.76 6.53
CA ARG A 102 -8.46 12.77 6.37
C ARG A 102 -9.02 14.09 6.88
N ASP A 103 -9.81 14.75 6.04
CA ASP A 103 -10.62 15.87 6.47
C ASP A 103 -11.81 15.33 7.27
N ASN A 104 -11.91 15.72 8.54
CA ASN A 104 -12.94 15.21 9.44
C ASN A 104 -14.33 15.83 9.15
N LEU A 105 -14.39 16.95 8.44
CA LEU A 105 -15.62 17.65 8.06
C LEU A 105 -16.19 17.07 6.77
N MET A 106 -15.36 16.87 5.75
CA MET A 106 -15.78 16.35 4.43
C MET A 106 -15.65 14.83 4.30
N ASN A 107 -15.06 14.16 5.30
CA ASN A 107 -14.80 12.73 5.29
C ASN A 107 -13.98 12.25 4.08
N SER A 108 -13.17 13.15 3.49
CA SER A 108 -12.36 12.93 2.30
C SER A 108 -10.89 12.78 2.65
N TRP A 109 -10.16 11.99 1.86
CA TRP A 109 -8.71 11.89 1.98
C TRP A 109 -8.03 12.95 1.12
N HIS A 110 -7.14 13.72 1.73
CA HIS A 110 -6.30 14.69 1.05
C HIS A 110 -4.85 14.24 1.10
N LEU A 111 -4.21 14.24 -0.06
CA LEU A 111 -2.80 13.97 -0.18
C LEU A 111 -2.01 15.14 0.43
N GLN A 112 -1.01 14.84 1.25
CA GLN A 112 -0.10 15.83 1.82
C GLN A 112 1.25 15.78 1.14
N GLN A 113 1.79 14.57 0.92
CA GLN A 113 3.11 14.42 0.36
C GLN A 113 3.22 13.13 -0.46
N VAL A 114 3.96 13.20 -1.56
CA VAL A 114 4.35 12.05 -2.38
C VAL A 114 5.85 12.15 -2.69
N LEU A 115 6.58 11.14 -2.24
CA LEU A 115 8.02 11.00 -2.45
C LEU A 115 8.28 9.69 -3.18
N LEU A 116 8.99 9.74 -4.31
CA LEU A 116 9.46 8.57 -5.00
C LEU A 116 10.92 8.31 -4.61
N LYS A 117 11.17 7.18 -3.96
CA LYS A 117 12.52 6.72 -3.68
C LYS A 117 12.92 5.63 -4.66
N LEU A 118 13.87 5.91 -5.53
CA LEU A 118 14.42 4.96 -6.49
C LEU A 118 15.37 3.99 -5.80
N ARG A 119 15.57 2.81 -6.39
CA ARG A 119 16.50 1.80 -5.87
C ARG A 119 17.95 2.28 -5.91
N ASP A 120 18.25 3.20 -6.83
CA ASP A 120 19.56 3.83 -7.00
C ASP A 120 19.89 4.85 -5.90
N GLY A 121 18.95 5.10 -4.97
CA GLY A 121 19.13 5.98 -3.81
C GLY A 121 18.62 7.41 -4.03
N GLU A 122 18.36 7.80 -5.26
CA GLU A 122 17.74 9.07 -5.61
C GLU A 122 16.30 9.15 -5.07
N THR A 123 15.93 10.32 -4.55
CA THR A 123 14.58 10.60 -4.04
C THR A 123 14.03 11.81 -4.77
N ILE A 124 12.87 11.64 -5.40
CA ILE A 124 12.17 12.66 -6.18
C ILE A 124 10.91 13.05 -5.40
N GLU A 125 10.80 14.32 -5.03
CA GLU A 125 9.56 14.86 -4.47
C GLU A 125 8.60 15.18 -5.62
N ILE A 126 7.44 14.52 -5.59
CA ILE A 126 6.44 14.63 -6.66
C ILE A 126 5.39 15.67 -6.30
N PHE A 127 4.97 15.65 -5.04
CA PHE A 127 3.91 16.51 -4.55
C PHE A 127 4.17 16.82 -3.08
N ASN A 128 4.07 18.10 -2.72
CA ASN A 128 4.11 18.57 -1.34
C ASN A 128 3.07 19.67 -1.14
N LYS A 129 2.11 19.43 -0.24
CA LYS A 129 1.06 20.40 0.07
C LYS A 129 1.59 21.61 0.85
N THR A 130 2.76 21.50 1.49
CA THR A 130 3.34 22.56 2.32
C THR A 130 3.76 23.81 1.51
N GLU A 131 3.89 23.71 0.18
CA GLU A 131 4.30 24.84 -0.68
C GLU A 131 3.12 25.62 -1.31
N SER A 132 1.86 25.29 -1.03
CA SER A 132 0.69 25.94 -1.67
C SER A 132 -0.22 26.70 -0.70
N GLN A 133 0.29 27.11 0.47
CA GLN A 133 -0.39 28.08 1.34
C GLN A 133 0.58 29.18 1.76
N GLU A 134 0.91 30.07 0.82
CA GLU A 134 1.21 31.48 1.07
C GLU A 134 0.24 32.35 0.27
#